data_AF-A0A7C6HX83-F1
#
_entry.id   AF-A0A7C6HX83-F1
#
_cell.length_a   1.000
_cell.length_b   1.000
_cell.length_c   1.000
_cell.angle_alpha   90.00
_cell.angle_beta   90.00
_cell.angle_gamma   90.00
#
_symmetry.space_group_name_H-M   'P 1'
#
loop_
_entity.id
_entity.type
_entity.pdbx_description
1 polymer ?
#
loop_
_entity_poly.entity_id
_entity_poly.type
_entity_poly.pdbx_seq_one_letter_code
_entity_poly.pdbx_strand_id
1 'polypeptide(L)'
;MKRALIFILLLFGFAFSINLKAESEEINYSSVNDWLVLKYYKQDQDFNKIYYRAQIKEYLKTLETDKMTEYHRLIFASLACNLDPRNISIDNQEYDLLKIGVFDTKQENLLEKQGLNSLIFSLLALDSMRFPNDEIEDYYTREDIIHEILKKELKAGGFAYIGTVPDPDITSMTLLALSKYQNDLTEYRVYSKRENRIINVRVKDVINTALDTLGSLQGEDGDFSSFGSYNCESTSQVLLALSSLGVDPLLDTRFIKNGNTVLDGLNKYKLEEGKYKRGDNYSEIATRQAEEALLSYNKYLNSQRTYYDLLPEFSETERAKIINLKSKIDAINSTTNLEALYQEYLSIPYRDRFYIYNYNKLEEKLVENGIVLNEEKEYPEVVIKALVIDNYNSAAIEQDLNEIMISKYNKYLYYKELYDILKKDDSLIIDAISLIKDEEIKVARLNKQIKDFLDKTEEDEEEALLIKESYESLKYGGKDYITEDYNEVLKVIGEEKKDLSFYIYLSLIIAFIGLTTTLVFVIIKRRRAKRL
;
A
#
# COMPACT_ATOMS: atom_id res chain seq x y z
N MET A 1 -30.18 3.54 24.50
CA MET A 1 -29.01 3.29 25.38
C MET A 1 -27.85 2.57 24.67
N LYS A 2 -28.06 1.48 23.92
CA LYS A 2 -26.97 0.83 23.14
C LYS A 2 -26.32 1.70 22.04
N ARG A 3 -27.02 2.71 21.52
CA ARG A 3 -26.47 3.67 20.53
C ARG A 3 -25.67 4.84 21.15
N ALA A 4 -25.75 5.06 22.47
CA ALA A 4 -25.00 6.10 23.16
C ALA A 4 -23.65 5.59 23.74
N LEU A 5 -23.50 4.26 23.89
CA LEU A 5 -22.29 3.65 24.42
C LEU A 5 -21.15 3.57 23.38
N ILE A 6 -21.49 3.49 22.09
CA ILE A 6 -20.53 3.50 20.98
C ILE A 6 -19.95 4.92 20.79
N PHE A 7 -20.74 5.96 21.08
CA PHE A 7 -20.29 7.36 20.99
C PHE A 7 -19.34 7.75 22.14
N ILE A 8 -19.47 7.12 23.31
CA ILE A 8 -18.60 7.37 24.48
C ILE A 8 -17.27 6.60 24.38
N LEU A 9 -17.23 5.48 23.65
CA LEU A 9 -15.98 4.74 23.39
C LEU A 9 -15.11 5.37 22.27
N LEU A 10 -15.67 6.27 21.46
CA LEU A 10 -14.94 7.04 20.45
C LEU A 10 -14.35 8.37 20.97
N LEU A 11 -14.78 8.84 22.14
CA LEU A 11 -14.36 10.11 22.74
C LEU A 11 -13.18 10.01 23.72
N PHE A 12 -12.78 8.79 24.12
CA PHE A 12 -11.55 8.57 24.87
C PHE A 12 -10.45 8.09 23.94
N GLY A 13 -9.58 9.02 23.57
CA GLY A 13 -8.41 8.78 22.74
C GLY A 13 -7.62 7.58 23.22
N PHE A 14 -7.46 6.61 22.31
CA PHE A 14 -6.36 5.67 22.34
C PHE A 14 -5.06 6.46 22.17
N ALA A 15 -4.54 6.97 23.29
CA ALA A 15 -3.16 7.34 23.40
C ALA A 15 -2.34 6.04 23.34
N PHE A 16 -1.92 5.64 22.14
CA PHE A 16 -0.81 4.72 22.01
C PHE A 16 0.40 5.43 22.62
N SER A 17 0.81 5.00 23.83
CA SER A 17 2.16 5.26 24.28
C SER A 17 3.10 4.58 23.30
N ILE A 18 3.82 5.41 22.54
CA ILE A 18 4.88 5.03 21.61
C ILE A 18 5.87 4.17 22.40
N ASN A 19 5.89 2.87 22.11
CA ASN A 19 7.00 2.02 22.48
C ASN A 19 8.11 2.31 21.46
N LEU A 20 9.16 3.01 21.86
CA LEU A 20 10.39 3.32 21.09
C LEU A 20 11.24 2.07 20.82
N LYS A 21 10.59 0.94 20.55
CA LYS A 21 11.16 -0.35 20.18
C LYS A 21 10.20 -1.05 19.22
N ALA A 22 9.88 -0.41 18.10
CA ALA A 22 9.39 -1.16 16.96
C ALA A 22 10.59 -1.97 16.44
N GLU A 23 10.62 -3.26 16.74
CA GLU A 23 11.43 -4.20 15.95
C GLU A 23 10.98 -4.00 14.50
N SER A 24 11.84 -3.40 13.67
CA SER A 24 11.50 -3.16 12.27
C SER A 24 11.29 -4.51 11.60
N GLU A 25 10.04 -4.88 11.32
CA GLU A 25 9.75 -5.99 10.42
C GLU A 25 10.55 -5.80 9.13
N GLU A 26 11.25 -6.84 8.69
CA GLU A 26 12.06 -6.80 7.48
C GLU A 26 11.17 -6.70 6.25
N ILE A 27 10.99 -5.49 5.73
CA ILE A 27 10.17 -5.25 4.55
C ILE A 27 11.01 -5.51 3.29
N ASN A 28 11.27 -6.78 2.95
CA ASN A 28 11.87 -7.14 1.66
C ASN A 28 10.99 -6.63 0.51
N TYR A 29 11.58 -6.28 -0.65
CA TYR A 29 10.78 -5.78 -1.76
C TYR A 29 9.72 -6.80 -2.19
N SER A 30 8.46 -6.35 -2.19
CA SER A 30 7.37 -7.04 -2.86
C SER A 30 6.29 -6.02 -3.19
N SER A 31 5.51 -6.30 -4.23
CA SER A 31 4.34 -5.48 -4.57
C SER A 31 3.35 -5.33 -3.42
N VAL A 32 3.28 -6.37 -2.57
CA VAL A 32 2.46 -6.41 -1.36
C VAL A 32 2.95 -5.40 -0.32
N ASN A 33 4.26 -5.14 -0.27
CA ASN A 33 4.87 -4.21 0.66
C ASN A 33 4.77 -2.74 0.24
N ASP A 34 4.50 -2.43 -1.04
CA ASP A 34 4.23 -1.05 -1.49
C ASP A 34 3.02 -0.48 -0.73
N TRP A 35 2.00 -1.32 -0.50
CA TRP A 35 0.81 -0.97 0.28
C TRP A 35 1.10 -0.88 1.79
N LEU A 36 2.01 -1.69 2.30
CA LEU A 36 2.38 -1.68 3.71
C LEU A 36 3.08 -0.39 4.10
N VAL A 37 4.05 0.05 3.29
CA VAL A 37 4.76 1.32 3.55
C VAL A 37 3.82 2.52 3.44
N LEU A 38 2.86 2.47 2.51
CA LEU A 38 1.82 3.48 2.41
C LEU A 38 0.93 3.52 3.66
N LYS A 39 0.51 2.34 4.17
CA LYS A 39 -0.22 2.24 5.44
C LYS A 39 0.58 2.86 6.59
N TYR A 40 1.85 2.50 6.76
CA TYR A 40 2.69 3.07 7.82
C TYR A 40 2.79 4.59 7.70
N TYR A 41 3.02 5.09 6.49
CA TYR A 41 3.00 6.53 6.22
C TYR A 41 1.66 7.18 6.63
N LYS A 42 0.53 6.58 6.29
CA LYS A 42 -0.81 7.12 6.63
C LYS A 42 -1.18 7.02 8.12
N GLN A 43 -0.48 6.19 8.88
CA GLN A 43 -0.62 6.02 10.33
C GLN A 43 0.43 6.82 11.12
N ASP A 44 1.29 7.60 10.45
CA ASP A 44 2.45 8.25 11.05
C ASP A 44 3.35 7.25 11.81
N GLN A 45 3.38 5.99 11.35
CA GLN A 45 4.23 4.94 11.89
C GLN A 45 5.59 4.97 11.21
N ASP A 46 6.65 4.84 12.00
CA ASP A 46 8.02 4.81 11.48
C ASP A 46 8.37 3.43 10.88
N PHE A 47 9.21 3.46 9.84
CA PHE A 47 9.72 2.27 9.15
C PHE A 47 11.02 2.63 8.43
N ASN A 48 11.80 1.62 8.03
CA ASN A 48 13.09 1.84 7.40
C ASN A 48 12.95 2.35 5.94
N LYS A 49 12.75 3.67 5.80
CA LYS A 49 12.60 4.36 4.50
C LYS A 49 13.83 4.24 3.62
N ILE A 50 15.04 4.24 4.20
CA ILE A 50 16.30 4.11 3.45
C ILE A 50 16.34 2.73 2.77
N TYR A 51 16.04 1.69 3.53
CA TYR A 51 15.98 0.33 2.99
C TYR A 51 14.96 0.22 1.86
N TYR A 52 13.77 0.75 2.08
CA TYR A 52 12.71 0.64 1.07
C TYR A 52 13.01 1.47 -0.20
N ARG A 53 13.67 2.63 -0.07
CA ARG A 53 14.17 3.40 -1.23
C ARG A 53 15.18 2.61 -2.05
N ALA A 54 16.12 1.95 -1.39
CA ALA A 54 17.08 1.05 -2.03
C ALA A 54 16.37 -0.05 -2.83
N GLN A 55 15.34 -0.67 -2.24
CA GLN A 55 14.53 -1.68 -2.90
C GLN A 55 13.74 -1.14 -4.12
N ILE A 56 13.15 0.06 -4.02
CA ILE A 56 12.47 0.74 -5.14
C ILE A 56 13.44 0.94 -6.30
N LYS A 57 14.63 1.49 -6.03
CA LYS A 57 15.66 1.74 -7.04
C LYS A 57 16.13 0.45 -7.70
N GLU A 58 16.30 -0.63 -6.93
CA GLU A 58 16.72 -1.90 -7.49
C GLU A 58 15.64 -2.51 -8.40
N TYR A 59 14.37 -2.47 -7.98
CA TYR A 59 13.29 -2.97 -8.80
C TYR A 59 13.14 -2.18 -10.11
N LEU A 60 13.29 -0.85 -10.07
CA LEU A 60 13.22 0.02 -11.26
C LEU A 60 14.20 -0.37 -12.37
N LYS A 61 15.37 -0.93 -12.05
CA LYS A 61 16.36 -1.39 -13.06
C LYS A 61 15.86 -2.55 -13.91
N THR A 62 14.91 -3.32 -13.39
CA THR A 62 14.38 -4.54 -14.02
C THR A 62 12.92 -4.42 -14.42
N LEU A 63 12.30 -3.28 -14.13
CA LEU A 63 10.88 -3.06 -14.40
C LEU A 63 10.63 -2.94 -15.90
N GLU A 64 9.74 -3.78 -16.41
CA GLU A 64 9.29 -3.75 -17.80
C GLU A 64 8.53 -2.45 -18.10
N THR A 65 8.78 -1.88 -19.28
CA THR A 65 8.32 -0.54 -19.66
C THR A 65 6.83 -0.46 -19.98
N ASP A 66 6.08 -1.56 -20.01
CA ASP A 66 4.64 -1.60 -20.27
C ASP A 66 3.78 -1.91 -19.02
N LYS A 67 4.42 -2.03 -17.85
CA LYS A 67 3.80 -2.27 -16.54
C LYS A 67 3.45 -0.97 -15.81
N MET A 68 2.51 -0.20 -16.36
CA MET A 68 2.12 1.13 -15.88
C MET A 68 1.67 1.14 -14.41
N THR A 69 0.84 0.17 -14.00
CA THR A 69 0.35 0.11 -12.61
C THR A 69 1.46 -0.05 -11.58
N GLU A 70 2.57 -0.66 -11.97
CA GLU A 70 3.76 -0.85 -11.15
C GLU A 70 4.47 0.49 -10.94
N TYR A 71 4.64 1.30 -11.99
CA TYR A 71 5.15 2.67 -11.86
C TYR A 71 4.25 3.50 -10.92
N HIS A 72 2.92 3.40 -11.05
CA HIS A 72 1.99 4.12 -10.18
C HIS A 72 2.09 3.70 -8.71
N ARG A 73 2.24 2.39 -8.43
CA ARG A 73 2.46 1.90 -7.07
C ARG A 73 3.79 2.39 -6.49
N LEU A 74 4.85 2.40 -7.31
CA LEU A 74 6.14 2.95 -6.90
C LEU A 74 6.09 4.46 -6.65
N ILE A 75 5.24 5.22 -7.33
CA ILE A 75 5.00 6.64 -7.00
C ILE A 75 4.51 6.77 -5.55
N PHE A 76 3.51 5.99 -5.14
CA PHE A 76 3.01 6.02 -3.75
C PHE A 76 4.09 5.60 -2.75
N ALA A 77 4.83 4.53 -3.06
CA ALA A 77 5.84 3.99 -2.18
C ALA A 77 7.04 4.96 -2.02
N SER A 78 7.48 5.59 -3.11
CA SER A 78 8.50 6.65 -3.09
C SER A 78 8.06 7.84 -2.22
N LEU A 79 6.81 8.29 -2.38
CA LEU A 79 6.27 9.38 -1.56
C LEU A 79 6.23 9.02 -0.07
N ALA A 80 5.79 7.81 0.28
CA ALA A 80 5.81 7.31 1.65
C ALA A 80 7.23 7.30 2.25
N CYS A 81 8.25 7.13 1.41
CA CYS A 81 9.66 7.10 1.80
C CYS A 81 10.39 8.44 1.68
N ASN A 82 9.70 9.56 1.41
CA ASN A 82 10.33 10.87 1.19
C ASN A 82 11.32 10.88 0.01
N LEU A 83 11.05 10.07 -1.02
CA LEU A 83 11.76 10.04 -2.30
C LEU A 83 10.89 10.71 -3.37
N ASP A 84 11.42 11.73 -4.05
CA ASP A 84 10.68 12.44 -5.10
C ASP A 84 10.56 11.54 -6.35
N PRO A 85 9.34 11.11 -6.74
CA PRO A 85 9.16 10.20 -7.87
C PRO A 85 9.44 10.87 -9.22
N ARG A 86 9.60 12.20 -9.28
CA ARG A 86 9.96 12.93 -10.51
C ARG A 86 11.47 12.94 -10.77
N ASN A 87 12.28 12.58 -9.78
CA ASN A 87 13.72 12.75 -9.82
C ASN A 87 14.43 11.67 -8.98
N ILE A 88 14.37 10.43 -9.44
CA ILE A 88 15.06 9.29 -8.83
C ILE A 88 16.35 9.00 -9.60
N SER A 89 17.50 9.22 -8.96
CA SER A 89 18.81 8.92 -9.53
C SER A 89 19.24 7.47 -9.23
N ILE A 90 19.59 6.71 -10.28
CA ILE A 90 20.08 5.33 -10.22
C ILE A 90 21.28 5.22 -11.17
N ASP A 91 22.47 4.95 -10.65
CA ASP A 91 23.69 4.70 -11.46
C ASP A 91 23.98 5.79 -12.52
N ASN A 92 23.74 7.07 -12.17
CA ASN A 92 23.82 8.27 -13.02
C ASN A 92 22.73 8.42 -14.09
N GLN A 93 21.65 7.65 -13.99
CA GLN A 93 20.44 7.82 -14.78
C GLN A 93 19.32 8.39 -13.91
N GLU A 94 18.64 9.40 -14.40
CA GLU A 94 17.48 10.00 -13.74
C GLU A 94 16.18 9.36 -14.24
N TYR A 95 15.27 9.08 -13.31
CA TYR A 95 13.96 8.51 -13.55
C TYR A 95 12.89 9.47 -13.05
N ASP A 96 11.97 9.84 -13.95
CA ASP A 96 10.72 10.51 -13.61
C ASP A 96 9.58 9.50 -13.80
N LEU A 97 9.08 8.94 -12.69
CA LEU A 97 8.05 7.91 -12.70
C LEU A 97 6.68 8.45 -13.16
N LEU A 98 6.40 9.75 -12.94
CA LEU A 98 5.18 10.36 -13.46
C LEU A 98 5.26 10.50 -14.97
N LYS A 99 6.41 10.91 -15.49
CA LYS A 99 6.64 10.96 -16.92
C LYS A 99 6.56 9.57 -17.56
N ILE A 100 7.30 8.60 -17.05
CA ILE A 100 7.36 7.24 -17.60
C ILE A 100 6.02 6.50 -17.47
N GLY A 101 5.39 6.57 -16.30
CA GLY A 101 4.18 5.81 -15.99
C GLY A 101 2.87 6.48 -16.37
N VAL A 102 2.86 7.80 -16.62
CA VAL A 102 1.63 8.56 -16.89
C VAL A 102 1.71 9.36 -18.18
N PHE A 103 2.63 10.33 -18.26
CA PHE A 103 2.58 11.33 -19.33
C PHE A 103 3.09 10.79 -20.69
N ASP A 104 4.28 10.21 -20.73
CA ASP A 104 4.96 9.71 -21.93
C ASP A 104 4.52 8.29 -22.31
N THR A 105 3.20 8.08 -22.34
CA THR A 105 2.58 6.76 -22.54
C THR A 105 1.65 6.73 -23.75
N LYS A 106 1.43 7.87 -24.40
CA LYS A 106 0.39 8.06 -25.42
C LYS A 106 0.76 7.48 -26.78
N GLN A 107 2.00 7.66 -27.22
CA GLN A 107 2.45 7.20 -28.54
C GLN A 107 2.25 5.68 -28.74
N GLU A 108 2.45 4.89 -27.68
CA GLU A 108 2.25 3.44 -27.68
C GLU A 108 0.96 2.98 -26.97
N ASN A 109 0.10 3.93 -26.59
CA ASN A 109 -1.12 3.69 -25.82
C ASN A 109 -0.89 2.84 -24.56
N LEU A 110 0.28 3.00 -23.90
CA LEU A 110 0.71 2.16 -22.78
C LEU A 110 -0.26 2.26 -21.61
N LEU A 111 -0.80 3.45 -21.35
CA LEU A 111 -1.71 3.70 -20.25
C LEU A 111 -3.03 2.93 -20.38
N GLU A 112 -3.47 2.63 -21.61
CA GLU A 112 -4.67 1.82 -21.81
C GLU A 112 -4.38 0.32 -22.02
N LYS A 113 -3.11 -0.09 -22.22
CA LYS A 113 -2.74 -1.51 -22.43
C LYS A 113 -3.16 -2.40 -21.26
N GLN A 114 -3.03 -1.91 -20.02
CA GLN A 114 -3.47 -2.62 -18.81
C GLN A 114 -4.95 -2.34 -18.45
N GLY A 115 -5.70 -1.68 -19.36
CA GLY A 115 -7.12 -1.41 -19.22
C GLY A 115 -7.44 -0.32 -18.20
N LEU A 116 -8.68 -0.36 -17.70
CA LEU A 116 -9.21 0.66 -16.78
C LEU A 116 -8.37 0.81 -15.50
N ASN A 117 -7.73 -0.26 -15.01
CA ASN A 117 -6.88 -0.19 -13.82
C ASN A 117 -5.73 0.81 -13.96
N SER A 118 -5.05 0.84 -15.11
CA SER A 118 -3.93 1.77 -15.29
C SER A 118 -4.39 3.22 -15.34
N LEU A 119 -5.55 3.51 -15.95
CA LEU A 119 -6.17 4.85 -15.91
C LEU A 119 -6.55 5.27 -14.47
N ILE A 120 -7.11 4.34 -13.68
CA ILE A 120 -7.45 4.58 -12.27
C ILE A 120 -6.19 4.92 -11.47
N PHE A 121 -5.15 4.09 -11.59
CA PHE A 121 -3.92 4.27 -10.83
C PHE A 121 -3.13 5.50 -11.27
N SER A 122 -3.15 5.87 -12.55
CA SER A 122 -2.52 7.11 -13.00
C SER A 122 -3.20 8.34 -12.41
N LEU A 123 -4.54 8.34 -12.35
CA LEU A 123 -5.28 9.46 -11.77
C LEU A 123 -5.01 9.58 -10.27
N LEU A 124 -4.99 8.44 -9.55
CA LEU A 124 -4.60 8.40 -8.14
C LEU A 124 -3.16 8.89 -7.93
N ALA A 125 -2.21 8.47 -8.78
CA ALA A 125 -0.82 8.89 -8.71
C ALA A 125 -0.66 10.40 -8.89
N LEU A 126 -1.27 10.97 -9.94
CA LEU A 126 -1.27 12.42 -10.19
C LEU A 126 -1.86 13.19 -9.01
N ASP A 127 -2.97 12.71 -8.47
CA ASP A 127 -3.69 13.46 -7.46
C ASP A 127 -3.13 13.25 -6.04
N SER A 128 -2.27 12.26 -5.83
CA SER A 128 -1.70 11.94 -4.52
C SER A 128 -1.03 13.13 -3.84
N MET A 129 -0.29 13.93 -4.62
CA MET A 129 0.33 15.18 -4.18
C MET A 129 -0.18 16.41 -4.95
N ARG A 130 -1.24 16.25 -5.75
CA ARG A 130 -1.73 17.28 -6.69
C ARG A 130 -0.69 17.67 -7.74
N PHE A 131 0.04 16.68 -8.28
CA PHE A 131 1.03 16.91 -9.32
C PHE A 131 0.40 17.66 -10.51
N PRO A 132 1.04 18.73 -11.02
CA PRO A 132 0.56 19.40 -12.22
C PRO A 132 0.66 18.46 -13.44
N ASN A 133 -0.02 18.83 -14.52
CA ASN A 133 0.23 18.19 -15.81
C ASN A 133 1.67 18.51 -16.26
N ASP A 134 2.28 17.63 -17.05
CA ASP A 134 3.57 17.89 -17.70
C ASP A 134 3.39 18.87 -18.88
N GLU A 135 4.47 19.43 -19.41
CA GLU A 135 4.47 20.36 -20.56
C GLU A 135 5.11 19.73 -21.81
N ILE A 136 5.34 18.41 -21.82
CA ILE A 136 5.85 17.69 -22.99
C ILE A 136 4.83 17.68 -24.15
N GLU A 137 5.26 17.35 -25.36
CA GLU A 137 4.34 17.17 -26.50
C GLU A 137 3.68 15.78 -26.47
N ASP A 138 2.43 15.68 -26.95
CA ASP A 138 1.66 14.44 -27.13
C ASP A 138 1.60 13.49 -25.90
N TYR A 139 1.19 14.03 -24.76
CA TYR A 139 1.00 13.25 -23.52
C TYR A 139 -0.47 13.08 -23.14
N TYR A 140 -0.74 12.18 -22.18
CA TYR A 140 -2.04 12.10 -21.52
C TYR A 140 -2.18 13.23 -20.50
N THR A 141 -3.09 14.17 -20.76
CA THR A 141 -3.50 15.11 -19.72
C THR A 141 -4.38 14.41 -18.67
N ARG A 142 -4.47 15.00 -17.49
CA ARG A 142 -5.45 14.57 -16.48
C ARG A 142 -6.88 14.53 -17.05
N GLU A 143 -7.24 15.52 -17.84
CA GLU A 143 -8.54 15.61 -18.51
C GLU A 143 -8.76 14.46 -19.51
N ASP A 144 -7.72 14.05 -20.24
CA ASP A 144 -7.77 12.88 -21.13
C ASP A 144 -8.00 11.59 -20.33
N ILE A 145 -7.28 11.40 -19.21
CA ILE A 145 -7.42 10.22 -18.35
C ILE A 145 -8.84 10.12 -17.80
N ILE A 146 -9.39 11.23 -17.29
CA ILE A 146 -10.78 11.29 -16.81
C ILE A 146 -11.73 10.95 -17.94
N HIS A 147 -11.56 11.56 -19.11
CA HIS A 147 -12.43 11.31 -20.25
C HIS A 147 -12.43 9.82 -20.65
N GLU A 148 -11.27 9.17 -20.69
CA GLU A 148 -11.16 7.74 -20.98
C GLU A 148 -11.79 6.86 -19.91
N ILE A 149 -11.70 7.25 -18.63
CA ILE A 149 -12.43 6.58 -17.55
C ILE A 149 -13.94 6.69 -17.78
N LEU A 150 -14.47 7.90 -18.02
CA LEU A 150 -15.91 8.14 -18.18
C LEU A 150 -16.48 7.37 -19.39
N LYS A 151 -15.73 7.23 -20.48
CA LYS A 151 -16.12 6.40 -21.66
C LYS A 151 -16.28 4.91 -21.32
N LYS A 152 -15.62 4.43 -20.27
CA LYS A 152 -15.68 3.02 -19.85
C LYS A 152 -16.90 2.69 -18.99
N GLU A 153 -17.70 3.67 -18.55
CA GLU A 153 -18.95 3.44 -17.81
C GLU A 153 -19.87 2.45 -18.54
N LEU A 154 -20.38 1.47 -17.79
CA LEU A 154 -21.22 0.40 -18.31
C LEU A 154 -22.69 0.83 -18.44
N LYS A 155 -23.47 0.08 -19.24
CA LYS A 155 -24.90 0.37 -19.44
C LYS A 155 -25.69 0.37 -18.13
N ALA A 156 -25.35 -0.54 -17.21
CA ALA A 156 -25.97 -0.64 -15.90
C ALA A 156 -25.54 0.50 -14.94
N GLY A 157 -24.61 1.38 -15.34
CA GLY A 157 -23.83 2.20 -14.42
C GLY A 157 -22.62 1.42 -13.91
N GLY A 158 -21.69 2.11 -13.23
CA GLY A 158 -20.48 1.46 -12.70
C GLY A 158 -19.51 0.94 -13.76
N PHE A 159 -18.55 0.13 -13.32
CA PHE A 159 -17.36 -0.24 -14.09
C PHE A 159 -16.98 -1.70 -13.88
N ALA A 160 -16.20 -2.25 -14.80
CA ALA A 160 -15.66 -3.60 -14.70
C ALA A 160 -14.28 -3.67 -15.34
N TYR A 161 -13.45 -4.60 -14.88
CA TYR A 161 -12.15 -4.87 -15.48
C TYR A 161 -12.33 -5.44 -16.89
N ILE A 162 -13.24 -6.41 -17.03
CA ILE A 162 -13.62 -7.06 -18.29
C ILE A 162 -15.13 -7.29 -18.28
N GLY A 163 -15.75 -7.20 -19.47
CA GLY A 163 -17.16 -7.54 -19.66
C GLY A 163 -18.09 -6.33 -19.51
N THR A 164 -19.37 -6.62 -19.25
CA THR A 164 -20.46 -5.63 -19.29
C THR A 164 -21.27 -5.57 -17.99
N VAL A 165 -20.88 -6.36 -16.99
CA VAL A 165 -21.51 -6.40 -15.67
C VAL A 165 -20.64 -5.63 -14.69
N PRO A 166 -21.18 -4.64 -13.96
CA PRO A 166 -20.41 -3.86 -13.00
C PRO A 166 -19.85 -4.74 -11.89
N ASP A 167 -18.58 -4.55 -11.59
CA ASP A 167 -17.85 -5.24 -10.53
C ASP A 167 -17.63 -4.29 -9.35
N PRO A 168 -17.91 -4.70 -8.10
CA PRO A 168 -17.73 -3.84 -6.94
C PRO A 168 -16.30 -3.30 -6.79
N ASP A 169 -15.26 -4.13 -6.98
CA ASP A 169 -13.86 -3.71 -6.78
C ASP A 169 -13.51 -2.60 -7.77
N ILE A 170 -13.75 -2.83 -9.05
CA ILE A 170 -13.38 -1.90 -10.12
C ILE A 170 -14.25 -0.64 -10.06
N THR A 171 -15.54 -0.78 -9.76
CA THR A 171 -16.43 0.38 -9.58
C THR A 171 -15.95 1.23 -8.42
N SER A 172 -15.60 0.62 -7.28
CA SER A 172 -15.10 1.33 -6.11
C SER A 172 -13.74 1.98 -6.34
N MET A 173 -12.80 1.30 -6.97
CA MET A 173 -11.50 1.87 -7.33
C MET A 173 -11.64 3.04 -8.32
N THR A 174 -12.58 2.94 -9.27
CA THR A 174 -12.89 4.06 -10.19
C THR A 174 -13.46 5.26 -9.44
N LEU A 175 -14.43 5.02 -8.54
CA LEU A 175 -15.01 6.05 -7.69
C LEU A 175 -13.98 6.72 -6.78
N LEU A 176 -13.04 5.93 -6.23
CA LEU A 176 -11.93 6.43 -5.44
C LEU A 176 -11.07 7.42 -6.24
N ALA A 177 -10.69 7.07 -7.48
CA ALA A 177 -9.93 7.95 -8.37
C ALA A 177 -10.71 9.21 -8.78
N LEU A 178 -12.01 9.08 -9.07
CA LEU A 178 -12.86 10.20 -9.47
C LEU A 178 -13.29 11.12 -8.31
N SER A 179 -13.13 10.69 -7.06
CA SER A 179 -13.61 11.42 -5.87
C SER A 179 -13.16 12.87 -5.79
N LYS A 180 -11.91 13.16 -6.23
CA LYS A 180 -11.32 14.51 -6.23
C LYS A 180 -11.93 15.47 -7.28
N TYR A 181 -12.84 14.97 -8.10
CA TYR A 181 -13.52 15.70 -9.17
C TYR A 181 -15.03 15.79 -8.95
N GLN A 182 -15.55 15.32 -7.82
CA GLN A 182 -17.00 15.29 -7.55
C GLN A 182 -17.66 16.68 -7.51
N ASN A 183 -16.86 17.74 -7.31
CA ASN A 183 -17.32 19.12 -7.29
C ASN A 183 -16.89 19.91 -8.54
N ASP A 184 -16.16 19.29 -9.49
CA ASP A 184 -15.68 19.96 -10.70
C ASP A 184 -16.83 20.18 -11.70
N LEU A 185 -16.86 21.36 -12.32
CA LEU A 185 -17.91 21.76 -13.27
C LEU A 185 -17.65 21.32 -14.72
N THR A 186 -16.51 20.68 -15.01
CA THR A 186 -16.13 20.27 -16.36
C THR A 186 -17.11 19.26 -16.95
N GLU A 187 -17.61 19.57 -18.13
CA GLU A 187 -18.42 18.66 -18.93
C GLU A 187 -17.56 17.86 -19.92
N TYR A 188 -17.78 16.56 -19.95
CA TYR A 188 -17.13 15.63 -20.87
C TYR A 188 -18.15 15.09 -21.86
N ARG A 189 -17.82 15.18 -23.14
CA ARG A 189 -18.68 14.68 -24.22
C ARG A 189 -18.38 13.21 -24.50
N VAL A 190 -19.25 12.32 -24.01
CA VAL A 190 -19.06 10.86 -24.07
C VAL A 190 -20.20 10.16 -24.79
N TYR A 191 -19.94 8.97 -25.36
CA TYR A 191 -21.00 8.06 -25.77
C TYR A 191 -21.51 7.28 -24.56
N SER A 192 -22.73 7.56 -24.10
CA SER A 192 -23.32 6.83 -22.98
C SER A 192 -23.94 5.52 -23.45
N LYS A 193 -23.45 4.40 -22.89
CA LYS A 193 -24.01 3.06 -23.14
C LYS A 193 -25.41 2.89 -22.55
N ARG A 194 -25.74 3.66 -21.51
CA ARG A 194 -27.05 3.72 -20.85
C ARG A 194 -28.09 4.39 -21.75
N GLU A 195 -27.77 5.59 -22.22
CA GLU A 195 -28.66 6.42 -23.04
C GLU A 195 -28.58 6.08 -24.54
N ASN A 196 -27.59 5.29 -24.94
CA ASN A 196 -27.30 4.91 -26.32
C ASN A 196 -27.17 6.11 -27.27
N ARG A 197 -26.53 7.19 -26.80
CA ARG A 197 -26.28 8.43 -27.55
C ARG A 197 -25.10 9.19 -26.95
N ILE A 198 -24.61 10.19 -27.69
CA ILE A 198 -23.61 11.13 -27.17
C ILE A 198 -24.31 12.12 -26.23
N ILE A 199 -23.74 12.31 -25.05
CA ILE A 199 -24.20 13.24 -24.02
C ILE A 199 -23.01 14.02 -23.44
N ASN A 200 -23.30 15.15 -22.81
CA ASN A 200 -22.35 15.79 -21.90
C ASN A 200 -22.64 15.27 -20.50
N VAL A 201 -21.59 14.84 -19.79
CA VAL A 201 -21.67 14.41 -18.39
C VAL A 201 -20.62 15.14 -17.56
N ARG A 202 -20.92 15.39 -16.30
CA ARG A 202 -19.92 15.76 -15.30
C ARG A 202 -19.51 14.53 -14.52
N VAL A 203 -18.31 14.56 -13.94
CA VAL A 203 -17.80 13.44 -13.13
C VAL A 203 -18.77 13.08 -12.01
N LYS A 204 -19.40 14.07 -11.39
CA LYS A 204 -20.44 13.91 -10.36
C LYS A 204 -21.62 13.04 -10.81
N ASP A 205 -22.07 13.16 -12.05
CA ASP A 205 -23.23 12.41 -12.57
C ASP A 205 -22.90 10.91 -12.67
N VAL A 206 -21.68 10.60 -13.12
CA VAL A 206 -21.14 9.24 -13.20
C VAL A 206 -20.88 8.66 -11.81
N ILE A 207 -20.35 9.47 -10.88
CA ILE A 207 -20.18 9.08 -9.47
C ILE A 207 -21.53 8.67 -8.85
N ASN A 208 -22.56 9.51 -8.99
CA ASN A 208 -23.89 9.24 -8.41
C ASN A 208 -24.49 7.95 -8.99
N THR A 209 -24.38 7.78 -10.31
CA THR A 209 -24.80 6.56 -10.99
C THR A 209 -24.06 5.31 -10.48
N ALA A 210 -22.75 5.38 -10.32
CA ALA A 210 -21.95 4.27 -9.85
C ALA A 210 -22.21 3.94 -8.37
N LEU A 211 -22.49 4.95 -7.53
CA LEU A 211 -22.93 4.73 -6.14
C LEU A 211 -24.27 4.00 -6.07
N ASP A 212 -25.25 4.38 -6.90
CA ASP A 212 -26.54 3.69 -6.97
C ASP A 212 -26.36 2.24 -7.44
N THR A 213 -25.44 2.03 -8.39
CA THR A 213 -25.06 0.69 -8.87
C THR A 213 -24.45 -0.12 -7.73
N LEU A 214 -23.47 0.41 -7.00
CA LEU A 214 -22.87 -0.27 -5.84
C LEU A 214 -23.93 -0.61 -4.78
N GLY A 215 -24.81 0.33 -4.43
CA GLY A 215 -25.88 0.05 -3.47
C GLY A 215 -26.79 -1.12 -3.90
N SER A 216 -27.02 -1.27 -5.21
CA SER A 216 -27.77 -2.40 -5.74
C SER A 216 -27.01 -3.73 -5.69
N LEU A 217 -25.68 -3.70 -5.68
CA LEU A 217 -24.79 -4.87 -5.61
C LEU A 217 -24.54 -5.36 -4.18
N GLN A 218 -24.91 -4.58 -3.16
CA GLN A 218 -24.74 -4.96 -1.76
C GLN A 218 -25.59 -6.19 -1.42
N GLY A 219 -24.95 -7.20 -0.82
CA GLY A 219 -25.59 -8.42 -0.33
C GLY A 219 -26.43 -8.18 0.93
N GLU A 220 -27.23 -9.17 1.30
CA GLU A 220 -28.16 -9.08 2.45
C GLU A 220 -27.43 -8.91 3.80
N ASP A 221 -26.18 -9.38 3.89
CA ASP A 221 -25.32 -9.22 5.08
C ASP A 221 -24.52 -7.90 5.06
N GLY A 222 -24.72 -7.05 4.04
CA GLY A 222 -24.01 -5.80 3.85
C GLY A 222 -22.65 -5.93 3.14
N ASP A 223 -22.22 -7.14 2.78
CA ASP A 223 -20.97 -7.44 2.07
C ASP A 223 -21.13 -7.42 0.53
N PHE A 224 -20.00 -7.49 -0.18
CA PHE A 224 -19.95 -7.40 -1.64
C PHE A 224 -19.30 -8.64 -2.26
N SER A 225 -19.79 -9.01 -3.44
CA SER A 225 -19.30 -10.16 -4.21
C SER A 225 -18.61 -9.71 -5.50
N SER A 226 -17.37 -10.15 -5.69
CA SER A 226 -16.66 -10.07 -6.96
C SER A 226 -16.35 -11.49 -7.45
N PHE A 227 -16.39 -11.69 -8.78
CA PHE A 227 -16.19 -12.99 -9.44
C PHE A 227 -17.00 -14.16 -8.83
N GLY A 228 -18.20 -13.88 -8.34
CA GLY A 228 -19.14 -14.89 -7.81
C GLY A 228 -18.93 -15.28 -6.35
N SER A 229 -18.05 -14.62 -5.60
CA SER A 229 -17.90 -14.83 -4.16
C SER A 229 -17.95 -13.53 -3.38
N TYR A 230 -18.82 -13.50 -2.36
CA TYR A 230 -18.75 -12.51 -1.29
C TYR A 230 -17.42 -12.62 -0.56
N ASN A 231 -16.78 -11.48 -0.31
CA ASN A 231 -15.45 -11.45 0.28
C ASN A 231 -15.13 -10.13 1.01
N CYS A 232 -14.05 -10.16 1.79
CA CYS A 232 -13.57 -9.05 2.61
C CYS A 232 -13.00 -7.92 1.75
N GLU A 233 -12.25 -8.28 0.72
CA GLU A 233 -11.51 -7.39 -0.18
C GLU A 233 -12.47 -6.42 -0.89
N SER A 234 -13.50 -6.95 -1.56
CA SER A 234 -14.53 -6.17 -2.24
C SER A 234 -15.31 -5.26 -1.30
N THR A 235 -15.65 -5.76 -0.12
CA THR A 235 -16.34 -4.96 0.90
C THR A 235 -15.45 -3.83 1.42
N SER A 236 -14.13 -4.07 1.50
CA SER A 236 -13.14 -3.07 1.88
C SER A 236 -13.00 -1.98 0.83
N GLN A 237 -12.91 -2.35 -0.46
CA GLN A 237 -12.85 -1.38 -1.56
C GLN A 237 -14.07 -0.45 -1.58
N VAL A 238 -15.27 -0.98 -1.33
CA VAL A 238 -16.48 -0.15 -1.21
C VAL A 238 -16.35 0.83 -0.06
N LEU A 239 -16.01 0.38 1.16
CA LEU A 239 -15.86 1.27 2.31
C LEU A 239 -14.81 2.37 2.07
N LEU A 240 -13.69 2.04 1.42
CA LEU A 240 -12.62 2.98 1.04
C LEU A 240 -13.14 4.05 0.07
N ALA A 241 -13.89 3.65 -0.96
CA ALA A 241 -14.47 4.56 -1.95
C ALA A 241 -15.52 5.49 -1.31
N LEU A 242 -16.42 4.95 -0.49
CA LEU A 242 -17.45 5.73 0.22
C LEU A 242 -16.81 6.78 1.13
N SER A 243 -15.79 6.39 1.88
CA SER A 243 -15.06 7.30 2.77
C SER A 243 -14.41 8.46 2.00
N SER A 244 -13.91 8.21 0.80
CA SER A 244 -13.26 9.22 -0.05
C SER A 244 -14.26 10.16 -0.73
N LEU A 245 -15.48 9.69 -0.98
CA LEU A 245 -16.60 10.48 -1.50
C LEU A 245 -17.38 11.22 -0.40
N GLY A 246 -17.07 10.95 0.86
CA GLY A 246 -17.78 11.53 1.99
C GLY A 246 -19.16 10.93 2.27
N VAL A 247 -19.43 9.74 1.74
CA VAL A 247 -20.68 8.99 1.92
C VAL A 247 -20.57 8.15 3.20
N ASP A 248 -21.43 8.43 4.19
CA ASP A 248 -21.45 7.67 5.43
C ASP A 248 -22.25 6.35 5.25
N PRO A 249 -21.61 5.17 5.29
CA PRO A 249 -22.29 3.88 5.13
C PRO A 249 -23.27 3.56 6.27
N LEU A 250 -23.28 4.34 7.36
CA LEU A 250 -24.24 4.20 8.46
C LEU A 250 -25.53 5.01 8.23
N LEU A 251 -25.53 5.97 7.30
CA LEU A 251 -26.64 6.91 7.09
C LEU A 251 -27.21 6.83 5.67
N ASP A 252 -26.36 6.55 4.67
CA ASP A 252 -26.81 6.47 3.28
C ASP A 252 -27.58 5.17 3.03
N THR A 253 -28.87 5.30 2.78
CA THR A 253 -29.79 4.17 2.60
C THR A 253 -29.42 3.25 1.43
N ARG A 254 -28.61 3.70 0.48
CA ARG A 254 -28.11 2.84 -0.60
C ARG A 254 -27.20 1.72 -0.10
N PHE A 255 -26.58 1.91 1.07
CA PHE A 255 -25.59 1.02 1.65
C PHE A 255 -26.06 0.34 2.95
N ILE A 256 -27.39 0.31 3.15
CA ILE A 256 -28.05 -0.37 4.26
C ILE A 256 -29.02 -1.42 3.69
N LYS A 257 -28.62 -2.69 3.71
CA LYS A 257 -29.40 -3.82 3.20
C LYS A 257 -29.93 -4.67 4.35
N ASN A 258 -31.25 -4.80 4.47
CA ASN A 258 -31.91 -5.50 5.58
C ASN A 258 -31.45 -5.06 6.98
N GLY A 259 -31.06 -3.78 7.12
CA GLY A 259 -30.52 -3.25 8.38
C GLY A 259 -29.03 -3.51 8.61
N ASN A 260 -28.34 -4.21 7.70
CA ASN A 260 -26.90 -4.41 7.70
C ASN A 260 -26.20 -3.35 6.83
N THR A 261 -25.10 -2.83 7.34
CA THR A 261 -24.26 -1.82 6.69
C THR A 261 -23.03 -2.46 6.04
N VAL A 262 -22.27 -1.68 5.27
CA VAL A 262 -20.96 -2.12 4.75
C VAL A 262 -20.02 -2.55 5.88
N LEU A 263 -20.10 -1.88 7.04
CA LEU A 263 -19.29 -2.22 8.22
C LEU A 263 -19.70 -3.56 8.84
N ASP A 264 -21.00 -3.88 8.85
CA ASP A 264 -21.50 -5.19 9.30
C ASP A 264 -21.00 -6.30 8.36
N GLY A 265 -21.08 -6.05 7.05
CA GLY A 265 -20.54 -6.94 6.02
C GLY A 265 -19.04 -7.17 6.16
N LEU A 266 -18.26 -6.13 6.42
CA LEU A 266 -16.81 -6.25 6.65
C LEU A 266 -16.51 -7.03 7.93
N ASN A 267 -17.27 -6.79 9.01
CA ASN A 267 -17.07 -7.43 10.30
C ASN A 267 -17.32 -8.95 10.27
N LYS A 268 -18.12 -9.46 9.32
CA LYS A 268 -18.31 -10.89 9.05
C LYS A 268 -17.00 -11.64 8.78
N TYR A 269 -16.00 -10.96 8.22
CA TYR A 269 -14.72 -11.54 7.85
C TYR A 269 -13.64 -11.38 8.93
N LYS A 270 -13.95 -10.71 10.04
CA LYS A 270 -13.00 -10.45 11.11
C LYS A 270 -12.71 -11.72 11.92
N LEU A 271 -11.43 -11.95 12.18
CA LEU A 271 -10.89 -12.97 13.07
C LEU A 271 -10.39 -12.31 14.38
N GLU A 272 -9.81 -13.11 15.27
CA GLU A 272 -9.11 -12.60 16.46
C GLU A 272 -7.94 -11.68 16.08
N GLU A 273 -7.51 -10.84 17.02
CA GLU A 273 -6.32 -9.97 16.88
C GLU A 273 -6.38 -8.98 15.70
N GLY A 274 -7.57 -8.67 15.16
CA GLY A 274 -7.72 -7.72 14.05
C GLY A 274 -7.37 -8.29 12.67
N LYS A 275 -7.16 -9.61 12.57
CA LYS A 275 -6.94 -10.31 11.30
C LYS A 275 -8.26 -10.49 10.55
N TYR A 276 -8.18 -10.70 9.24
CA TYR A 276 -9.33 -10.98 8.38
C TYR A 276 -9.12 -12.25 7.56
N LYS A 277 -10.24 -12.89 7.20
CA LYS A 277 -10.26 -14.16 6.47
C LYS A 277 -10.69 -14.02 5.02
N ARG A 278 -10.21 -14.95 4.17
CA ARG A 278 -10.79 -15.26 2.86
C ARG A 278 -11.29 -16.71 2.88
N GLY A 279 -12.57 -16.90 2.61
CA GLY A 279 -13.24 -18.17 2.94
C GLY A 279 -13.20 -18.39 4.46
N ASP A 280 -12.60 -19.50 4.89
CA ASP A 280 -12.45 -19.86 6.31
C ASP A 280 -11.04 -19.65 6.87
N ASN A 281 -10.09 -19.24 6.04
CA ASN A 281 -8.68 -19.11 6.43
C ASN A 281 -8.27 -17.65 6.54
N TYR A 282 -7.32 -17.37 7.43
CA TYR A 282 -6.63 -16.08 7.48
C TYR A 282 -6.08 -15.71 6.08
N SER A 283 -6.24 -14.44 5.72
CA SER A 283 -5.72 -13.86 4.50
C SER A 283 -5.05 -12.54 4.82
N GLU A 284 -3.75 -12.45 4.50
CA GLU A 284 -2.98 -11.23 4.68
C GLU A 284 -3.50 -10.11 3.77
N ILE A 285 -3.92 -10.44 2.54
CA ILE A 285 -4.51 -9.47 1.61
C ILE A 285 -5.83 -8.93 2.15
N ALA A 286 -6.70 -9.81 2.65
CA ALA A 286 -7.97 -9.39 3.25
C ALA A 286 -7.74 -8.49 4.47
N THR A 287 -6.75 -8.85 5.30
CA THR A 287 -6.38 -8.06 6.48
C THR A 287 -5.92 -6.66 6.08
N ARG A 288 -4.97 -6.56 5.14
CA ARG A 288 -4.44 -5.26 4.69
C ARG A 288 -5.50 -4.36 4.08
N GLN A 289 -6.37 -4.89 3.20
CA GLN A 289 -7.42 -4.10 2.59
C GLN A 289 -8.48 -3.66 3.61
N ALA A 290 -8.83 -4.52 4.57
CA ALA A 290 -9.74 -4.15 5.65
C ALA A 290 -9.15 -3.04 6.54
N GLU A 291 -7.86 -3.11 6.85
CA GLU A 291 -7.15 -2.07 7.60
C GLU A 291 -7.09 -0.74 6.83
N GLU A 292 -6.79 -0.77 5.53
CA GLU A 292 -6.82 0.41 4.66
C GLU A 292 -8.20 1.06 4.65
N ALA A 293 -9.26 0.27 4.45
CA ALA A 293 -10.63 0.75 4.42
C ALA A 293 -11.08 1.35 5.77
N LEU A 294 -10.75 0.68 6.88
CA LEU A 294 -11.05 1.17 8.23
C LEU A 294 -10.25 2.43 8.57
N LEU A 295 -8.99 2.53 8.17
CA LEU A 295 -8.19 3.74 8.34
C LEU A 295 -8.78 4.90 7.52
N SER A 296 -9.19 4.64 6.29
CA SER A 296 -9.85 5.66 5.45
C SER A 296 -11.17 6.12 6.06
N TYR A 297 -11.97 5.19 6.60
CA TYR A 297 -13.22 5.54 7.28
C TYR A 297 -12.96 6.36 8.55
N ASN A 298 -11.95 6.00 9.34
CA ASN A 298 -11.55 6.78 10.51
C ASN A 298 -11.11 8.21 10.11
N LYS A 299 -10.33 8.36 9.04
CA LYS A 299 -9.93 9.67 8.51
C LYS A 299 -11.13 10.50 8.06
N TYR A 300 -12.08 9.88 7.36
CA TYR A 300 -13.35 10.52 6.99
C TYR A 300 -14.10 11.06 8.21
N LEU A 301 -14.31 10.24 9.25
CA LEU A 301 -14.99 10.65 10.48
C LEU A 301 -14.31 11.82 11.19
N ASN A 302 -12.98 11.92 11.07
CA ASN A 302 -12.18 12.97 11.69
C ASN A 302 -11.94 14.20 10.79
N SER A 303 -12.58 14.27 9.61
CA SER A 303 -12.33 15.33 8.60
C SER A 303 -10.85 15.51 8.27
N GLN A 304 -10.13 14.38 8.19
CA GLN A 304 -8.74 14.30 7.77
C GLN A 304 -8.65 14.05 6.26
N ARG A 305 -7.45 14.22 5.70
CA ARG A 305 -7.18 13.92 4.30
C ARG A 305 -7.46 12.44 3.98
N THR A 306 -8.02 12.18 2.80
CA THR A 306 -8.33 10.82 2.31
C THR A 306 -7.07 9.94 2.23
N TYR A 307 -7.25 8.62 2.09
CA TYR A 307 -6.14 7.66 2.15
C TYR A 307 -5.05 7.93 1.11
N TYR A 308 -5.43 8.14 -0.16
CA TYR A 308 -4.52 8.49 -1.27
C TYR A 308 -4.29 10.00 -1.44
N ASP A 309 -4.59 10.80 -0.43
CA ASP A 309 -4.12 12.19 -0.36
C ASP A 309 -2.88 12.22 0.55
N LEU A 310 -1.71 12.36 -0.06
CA LEU A 310 -0.39 12.24 0.58
C LEU A 310 0.23 13.61 0.90
N LEU A 311 -0.51 14.70 0.70
CA LEU A 311 -0.15 16.00 1.23
C LEU A 311 -0.11 15.95 2.77
N PRO A 312 0.65 16.84 3.42
CA PRO A 312 0.59 17.02 4.86
C PRO A 312 -0.85 17.17 5.34
N GLU A 313 -1.16 16.56 6.48
CA GLU A 313 -2.49 16.61 7.07
C GLU A 313 -2.94 18.06 7.31
N PHE A 314 -4.26 18.30 7.25
CA PHE A 314 -4.80 19.63 7.50
C PHE A 314 -4.40 20.15 8.90
N SER A 315 -3.94 21.40 8.95
CA SER A 315 -3.86 22.13 10.22
C SER A 315 -5.24 22.23 10.87
N GLU A 316 -5.27 22.50 12.18
CA GLU A 316 -6.52 22.69 12.91
C GLU A 316 -7.41 23.78 12.29
N THR A 317 -6.78 24.86 11.83
CA THR A 317 -7.45 25.99 11.17
C THR A 317 -8.06 25.59 9.83
N GLU A 318 -7.32 24.87 8.98
CA GLU A 318 -7.84 24.40 7.68
C GLU A 318 -9.00 23.42 7.86
N ARG A 319 -8.84 22.47 8.79
CA ARG A 319 -9.90 21.51 9.12
C ARG A 319 -11.15 22.20 9.66
N ALA A 320 -10.99 23.20 10.54
CA ALA A 320 -12.10 23.98 11.06
C ALA A 320 -12.83 24.77 9.96
N LYS A 321 -12.11 25.33 8.99
CA LYS A 321 -12.71 25.99 7.81
C LYS A 321 -13.60 25.03 7.01
N ILE A 322 -13.10 23.83 6.71
CA ILE A 322 -13.85 22.79 5.98
C ILE A 322 -15.13 22.40 6.75
N ILE A 323 -15.02 22.13 8.05
CA ILE A 323 -16.17 21.73 8.90
C ILE A 323 -17.22 22.85 8.98
N ASN A 324 -16.79 24.09 9.20
CA ASN A 324 -17.68 25.25 9.30
C ASN A 324 -18.41 25.48 7.97
N LEU A 325 -17.68 25.46 6.85
CA LEU A 325 -18.27 25.66 5.53
C LEU A 325 -19.33 24.59 5.21
N LYS A 326 -19.03 23.30 5.45
CA LYS A 326 -20.05 22.23 5.30
C LYS A 326 -21.29 22.52 6.16
N SER A 327 -21.11 22.95 7.40
CA SER A 327 -22.22 23.24 8.32
C SER A 327 -23.07 24.42 7.83
N LYS A 328 -22.44 25.47 7.28
CA LYS A 328 -23.14 26.61 6.66
C LYS A 328 -23.94 26.18 5.42
N ILE A 329 -23.37 25.30 4.59
CA ILE A 329 -24.04 24.76 3.40
C ILE A 329 -25.25 23.91 3.80
N ASP A 330 -25.15 23.10 4.85
CA ASP A 330 -26.29 22.34 5.37
C ASP A 330 -27.41 23.22 5.94
N ALA A 331 -27.06 24.42 6.43
CA ALA A 331 -27.99 25.37 7.03
C ALA A 331 -28.55 26.43 6.04
N ILE A 332 -28.30 26.27 4.73
CA ILE A 332 -28.81 27.20 3.70
C ILE A 332 -30.33 27.35 3.83
N ASN A 333 -30.79 28.59 3.88
CA ASN A 333 -32.20 28.96 3.94
C ASN A 333 -32.45 30.25 3.15
N SER A 334 -33.69 30.75 3.15
CA SER A 334 -34.10 31.92 2.36
C SER A 334 -33.39 33.24 2.70
N THR A 335 -32.69 33.32 3.83
CA THR A 335 -31.93 34.52 4.25
C THR A 335 -30.42 34.38 4.06
N THR A 336 -29.94 33.24 3.59
CA THR A 336 -28.52 33.01 3.35
C THR A 336 -27.99 33.90 2.24
N ASN A 337 -26.88 34.60 2.49
CA ASN A 337 -26.13 35.29 1.44
C ASN A 337 -25.31 34.25 0.65
N LEU A 338 -25.82 33.85 -0.51
CA LEU A 338 -25.26 32.77 -1.33
C LEU A 338 -23.93 33.17 -1.97
N GLU A 339 -23.79 34.41 -2.41
CA GLU A 339 -22.54 34.92 -2.99
C GLU A 339 -21.41 34.90 -1.96
N ALA A 340 -21.66 35.37 -0.73
CA ALA A 340 -20.66 35.34 0.34
C ALA A 340 -20.27 33.90 0.71
N LEU A 341 -21.24 32.98 0.77
CA LEU A 341 -20.97 31.56 1.03
C LEU A 341 -20.18 30.91 -0.11
N TYR A 342 -20.46 31.28 -1.37
CA TYR A 342 -19.70 30.82 -2.53
C TYR A 342 -18.27 31.36 -2.54
N GLN A 343 -18.05 32.62 -2.15
CA GLN A 343 -16.70 33.16 -1.99
C GLN A 343 -15.92 32.43 -0.88
N GLU A 344 -16.58 32.04 0.21
CA GLU A 344 -15.97 31.20 1.24
C GLU A 344 -15.58 29.82 0.69
N TYR A 345 -16.41 29.20 -0.15
CA TYR A 345 -16.06 27.98 -0.87
C TYR A 345 -14.87 28.16 -1.81
N LEU A 346 -14.84 29.23 -2.59
CA LEU A 346 -13.74 29.53 -3.52
C LEU A 346 -12.42 29.82 -2.79
N SER A 347 -12.47 30.26 -1.53
CA SER A 347 -11.28 30.46 -0.68
C SER A 347 -10.58 29.16 -0.27
N ILE A 348 -11.26 28.00 -0.41
CA ILE A 348 -10.62 26.70 -0.27
C ILE A 348 -9.81 26.42 -1.55
N PRO A 349 -8.54 25.97 -1.45
CA PRO A 349 -7.75 25.61 -2.62
C PRO A 349 -8.51 24.67 -3.55
N TYR A 350 -8.45 24.90 -4.86
CA TYR A 350 -9.27 24.20 -5.86
C TYR A 350 -9.29 22.69 -5.66
N ARG A 351 -8.13 22.06 -5.45
CA ARG A 351 -8.00 20.61 -5.26
C ARG A 351 -8.25 20.08 -3.85
N ASP A 352 -8.68 20.94 -2.92
CA ASP A 352 -9.22 20.56 -1.62
C ASP A 352 -10.73 20.85 -1.52
N ARG A 353 -11.33 21.52 -2.52
CA ARG A 353 -12.78 21.79 -2.55
C ARG A 353 -13.64 20.52 -2.58
N PHE A 354 -13.10 19.39 -3.04
CA PHE A 354 -13.82 18.10 -3.03
C PHE A 354 -14.13 17.59 -1.60
N TYR A 355 -13.44 18.08 -0.56
CA TYR A 355 -13.77 17.77 0.83
C TYR A 355 -15.07 18.45 1.31
N ILE A 356 -15.60 19.40 0.54
CA ILE A 356 -16.93 19.98 0.75
C ILE A 356 -17.97 19.05 0.11
N TYR A 357 -18.18 17.89 0.75
CA TYR A 357 -19.00 16.80 0.22
C TYR A 357 -20.47 17.17 -0.05
N ASN A 358 -20.98 18.21 0.63
CA ASN A 358 -22.34 18.72 0.44
C ASN A 358 -22.43 19.93 -0.49
N TYR A 359 -21.38 20.21 -1.28
CA TYR A 359 -21.33 21.35 -2.21
C TYR A 359 -22.51 21.37 -3.19
N ASN A 360 -23.07 20.20 -3.55
CA ASN A 360 -24.25 20.11 -4.41
C ASN A 360 -25.43 20.98 -3.93
N LYS A 361 -25.65 21.07 -2.61
CA LYS A 361 -26.72 21.90 -2.04
C LYS A 361 -26.49 23.38 -2.31
N LEU A 362 -25.23 23.81 -2.26
CA LEU A 362 -24.84 25.19 -2.56
C LEU A 362 -24.93 25.44 -4.07
N GLU A 363 -24.36 24.56 -4.88
CA GLU A 363 -24.39 24.62 -6.35
C GLU A 363 -25.82 24.80 -6.88
N GLU A 364 -26.76 23.96 -6.45
CA GLU A 364 -28.18 24.03 -6.84
C GLU A 364 -28.77 25.42 -6.52
N LYS A 365 -28.51 25.93 -5.32
CA LYS A 365 -29.03 27.25 -4.88
C LYS A 365 -28.39 28.41 -5.63
N LEU A 366 -27.10 28.31 -5.96
CA LEU A 366 -26.41 29.32 -6.78
C LEU A 366 -27.02 29.39 -8.18
N VAL A 367 -27.21 28.23 -8.82
CA VAL A 367 -27.80 28.13 -10.16
C VAL A 367 -29.25 28.64 -10.17
N GLU A 368 -30.07 28.23 -9.19
CA GLU A 368 -31.46 28.70 -9.05
C GLU A 368 -31.57 30.24 -8.92
N ASN A 369 -30.57 30.90 -8.34
CA ASN A 369 -30.53 32.35 -8.16
C ASN A 369 -29.74 33.08 -9.27
N GLY A 370 -29.32 32.36 -10.32
CA GLY A 370 -28.60 32.95 -11.45
C GLY A 370 -27.17 33.42 -11.13
N ILE A 371 -26.56 32.91 -10.06
CA ILE A 371 -25.19 33.23 -9.68
C ILE A 371 -24.24 32.39 -10.54
N VAL A 372 -23.35 33.08 -11.26
CA VAL A 372 -22.40 32.44 -12.17
C VAL A 372 -21.32 31.70 -11.39
N LEU A 373 -21.11 30.43 -11.74
CA LEU A 373 -20.07 29.60 -11.16
C LEU A 373 -18.76 29.78 -11.94
N ASN A 374 -17.78 30.42 -11.30
CA ASN A 374 -16.41 30.54 -11.83
C ASN A 374 -15.48 29.65 -11.01
N GLU A 375 -14.88 28.64 -11.63
CA GLU A 375 -13.84 27.82 -11.02
C GLU A 375 -12.47 28.18 -11.60
N GLU A 376 -11.67 28.91 -10.83
CA GLU A 376 -10.24 28.99 -11.09
C GLU A 376 -9.59 27.66 -10.69
N LYS A 377 -8.90 27.05 -11.66
CA LYS A 377 -8.18 25.78 -11.50
C LYS A 377 -6.69 26.06 -11.33
N GLU A 378 -6.28 26.28 -10.09
CA GLU A 378 -4.87 26.45 -9.75
C GLU A 378 -4.35 25.21 -9.02
N TYR A 379 -3.21 24.70 -9.47
CA TYR A 379 -2.51 23.58 -8.82
C TYR A 379 -1.40 24.12 -7.93
N PRO A 380 -1.24 23.59 -6.71
CA PRO A 380 -0.17 24.02 -5.84
C PRO A 380 1.19 23.60 -6.40
N GLU A 381 2.24 24.33 -6.06
CA GLU A 381 3.60 23.85 -6.22
C GLU A 381 3.82 22.62 -5.33
N VAL A 382 4.27 21.52 -5.93
CA VAL A 382 4.47 20.25 -5.21
C VAL A 382 5.91 20.15 -4.72
N VAL A 383 6.09 20.34 -3.42
CA VAL A 383 7.37 20.19 -2.72
C VAL A 383 7.35 18.91 -1.89
N ILE A 384 8.25 17.99 -2.20
CA ILE A 384 8.44 16.76 -1.42
C ILE A 384 9.56 17.01 -0.42
N LYS A 385 9.25 16.84 0.87
CA LYS A 385 10.26 16.98 1.92
C LYS A 385 11.32 15.91 1.76
N ALA A 386 12.57 16.34 1.62
CA ALA A 386 13.72 15.43 1.63
C ALA A 386 13.75 14.64 2.95
N LEU A 387 14.19 13.39 2.86
CA LEU A 387 14.46 12.58 4.04
C LEU A 387 15.60 13.22 4.85
N VAL A 388 15.35 13.51 6.13
CA VAL A 388 16.37 13.99 7.07
C VAL A 388 16.83 12.80 7.90
N ILE A 389 18.13 12.57 7.94
CA ILE A 389 18.75 11.51 8.75
C ILE A 389 19.47 12.18 9.92
N ASP A 390 18.81 12.18 11.08
CA ASP A 390 19.41 12.64 12.33
C ASP A 390 20.13 11.46 13.02
N ASN A 391 21.37 11.67 13.48
CA ASN A 391 22.17 10.72 14.28
C ASN A 391 22.71 9.44 13.59
N TYR A 392 23.21 9.54 12.36
CA TYR A 392 24.02 8.44 11.79
C TYR A 392 25.49 8.57 12.22
N ASN A 393 25.96 7.71 13.14
CA ASN A 393 27.35 7.67 13.64
C ASN A 393 27.95 6.26 13.52
N SER A 394 29.25 6.10 13.81
CA SER A 394 29.95 4.81 13.69
C SER A 394 29.30 3.66 14.47
N ALA A 395 28.75 3.95 15.65
CA ALA A 395 28.11 2.94 16.49
C ALA A 395 26.75 2.50 15.94
N ALA A 396 25.96 3.45 15.40
CA ALA A 396 24.70 3.14 14.72
C ALA A 396 24.94 2.33 13.43
N ILE A 397 25.98 2.66 12.65
CA ILE A 397 26.39 1.89 11.47
C ILE A 397 26.78 0.46 11.86
N GLU A 398 27.60 0.30 12.90
CA GLU A 398 28.06 -1.02 13.35
C GLU A 398 26.92 -1.86 13.94
N GLN A 399 25.98 -1.23 14.65
CA GLN A 399 24.76 -1.86 15.11
C GLN A 399 23.88 -2.30 13.93
N ASP A 400 23.62 -1.43 12.94
CA ASP A 400 22.84 -1.75 11.74
C ASP A 400 23.49 -2.86 10.90
N LEU A 401 24.82 -2.89 10.78
CA LEU A 401 25.56 -3.98 10.13
C LEU A 401 25.28 -5.34 10.79
N ASN A 402 25.08 -5.35 12.11
CA ASN A 402 24.95 -6.55 12.94
C ASN A 402 23.50 -6.97 13.24
N GLU A 403 22.56 -6.02 13.42
CA GLU A 403 21.17 -6.29 13.83
C GLU A 403 20.23 -6.56 12.66
N ILE A 404 20.54 -5.99 11.50
CA ILE A 404 19.72 -6.17 10.32
C ILE A 404 19.97 -7.60 9.78
N MET A 405 18.97 -8.50 9.83
CA MET A 405 19.01 -9.87 9.29
C MET A 405 18.76 -9.89 7.76
N ILE A 406 19.17 -8.82 7.08
CA ILE A 406 18.99 -8.64 5.65
C ILE A 406 20.11 -9.35 4.88
N SER A 407 19.70 -9.90 3.74
CA SER A 407 20.56 -10.47 2.72
C SER A 407 21.69 -9.47 2.34
N LYS A 408 22.94 -9.90 2.23
CA LYS A 408 24.10 -9.01 2.05
C LYS A 408 24.00 -8.00 0.89
N TYR A 409 23.41 -8.41 -0.23
CA TYR A 409 23.14 -7.52 -1.35
C TYR A 409 22.20 -6.36 -0.96
N ASN A 410 21.15 -6.67 -0.20
CA ASN A 410 20.21 -5.69 0.32
C ASN A 410 20.86 -4.78 1.39
N LYS A 411 21.84 -5.27 2.18
CA LYS A 411 22.70 -4.42 3.02
C LYS A 411 23.56 -3.47 2.19
N TYR A 412 24.17 -3.96 1.11
CA TYR A 412 24.92 -3.10 0.18
C TYR A 412 24.02 -1.99 -0.40
N LEU A 413 22.82 -2.35 -0.87
CA LEU A 413 21.86 -1.39 -1.41
C LEU A 413 21.47 -0.34 -0.36
N TYR A 414 21.23 -0.76 0.88
CA TYR A 414 20.96 0.15 2.00
C TYR A 414 22.09 1.19 2.20
N TYR A 415 23.34 0.74 2.33
CA TYR A 415 24.47 1.65 2.53
C TYR A 415 24.74 2.53 1.31
N LYS A 416 24.49 2.02 0.10
CA LYS A 416 24.55 2.82 -1.13
C LYS A 416 23.51 3.95 -1.10
N GLU A 417 22.26 3.64 -0.74
CA GLU A 417 21.20 4.65 -0.63
C GLU A 417 21.50 5.68 0.46
N LEU A 418 22.03 5.23 1.60
CA LEU A 418 22.47 6.10 2.68
C LEU A 418 23.59 7.04 2.22
N TYR A 419 24.60 6.53 1.49
CA TYR A 419 25.68 7.33 0.91
C TYR A 419 25.12 8.44 -0.01
N ASP A 420 24.18 8.08 -0.89
CA ASP A 420 23.53 9.01 -1.81
C ASP A 420 22.75 10.11 -1.07
N ILE A 421 22.06 9.77 0.03
CA ILE A 421 21.28 10.73 0.84
C ILE A 421 22.19 11.70 1.58
N LEU A 422 23.26 11.21 2.20
CA LEU A 422 24.14 12.05 3.02
C LEU A 422 25.00 12.99 2.19
N LYS A 423 25.20 12.72 0.89
CA LYS A 423 26.01 13.54 -0.04
C LYS A 423 27.38 13.94 0.53
N LYS A 424 27.95 13.09 1.38
CA LYS A 424 29.21 13.31 2.10
C LYS A 424 30.16 12.17 1.80
N ASP A 425 31.44 12.50 1.64
CA ASP A 425 32.56 11.56 1.76
C ASP A 425 32.70 11.12 3.23
N ASP A 426 31.70 10.39 3.72
CA ASP A 426 31.77 9.79 5.04
C ASP A 426 32.58 8.50 4.91
N SER A 427 33.81 8.53 5.42
CA SER A 427 34.75 7.41 5.35
C SER A 427 34.15 6.14 5.95
N LEU A 428 33.26 6.24 6.95
CA LEU A 428 32.64 5.07 7.58
C LEU A 428 31.70 4.34 6.62
N ILE A 429 30.96 5.07 5.80
CA ILE A 429 30.03 4.49 4.83
C ILE A 429 30.81 3.95 3.64
N ILE A 430 31.85 4.66 3.19
CA ILE A 430 32.76 4.18 2.16
C ILE A 430 33.42 2.86 2.59
N ASP A 431 33.90 2.79 3.83
CA ASP A 431 34.50 1.58 4.40
C ASP A 431 33.47 0.44 4.51
N ALA A 432 32.24 0.73 4.96
CA ALA A 432 31.17 -0.26 5.00
C ALA A 432 30.83 -0.81 3.60
N ILE A 433 30.71 0.06 2.59
CA ILE A 433 30.50 -0.33 1.19
C ILE A 433 31.67 -1.20 0.70
N SER A 434 32.92 -0.82 1.00
CA SER A 434 34.11 -1.59 0.61
C SER A 434 34.11 -2.98 1.24
N LEU A 435 33.85 -3.06 2.55
CA LEU A 435 33.78 -4.33 3.28
C LEU A 435 32.72 -5.27 2.70
N ILE A 436 31.55 -4.74 2.33
CA ILE A 436 30.48 -5.56 1.73
C ILE A 436 30.89 -6.07 0.34
N LYS A 437 31.49 -5.21 -0.51
CA LYS A 437 32.01 -5.59 -1.84
C LYS A 437 33.11 -6.62 -1.74
N ASP A 438 34.07 -6.44 -0.85
CA ASP A 438 35.18 -7.38 -0.64
C ASP A 438 34.67 -8.75 -0.24
N GLU A 439 33.68 -8.76 0.66
CA GLU A 439 33.03 -9.97 1.07
C GLU A 439 32.27 -10.63 -0.13
N GLU A 440 31.79 -9.88 -1.14
CA GLU A 440 30.99 -10.45 -2.27
C GLU A 440 31.92 -11.17 -3.21
N ILE A 441 33.09 -10.58 -3.41
CA ILE A 441 34.21 -11.20 -4.11
C ILE A 441 34.62 -12.49 -3.39
N LYS A 442 34.68 -12.51 -2.05
CA LYS A 442 34.98 -13.75 -1.30
C LYS A 442 33.92 -14.84 -1.54
N VAL A 443 32.63 -14.51 -1.46
CA VAL A 443 31.53 -15.45 -1.72
C VAL A 443 31.57 -15.97 -3.15
N ALA A 444 31.73 -15.11 -4.15
CA ALA A 444 31.81 -15.52 -5.56
C ALA A 444 33.03 -16.41 -5.83
N ARG A 445 34.18 -16.10 -5.22
CA ARG A 445 35.38 -16.96 -5.27
C ARG A 445 35.11 -18.30 -4.60
N LEU A 446 34.48 -18.32 -3.43
CA LEU A 446 34.21 -19.54 -2.70
C LEU A 446 33.21 -20.43 -3.44
N ASN A 447 32.14 -19.89 -4.01
CA ASN A 447 31.22 -20.64 -4.86
C ASN A 447 31.96 -21.27 -6.05
N LYS A 448 32.86 -20.52 -6.69
CA LYS A 448 33.69 -21.08 -7.75
C LYS A 448 34.61 -22.19 -7.23
N GLN A 449 35.27 -22.00 -6.09
CA GLN A 449 36.15 -23.02 -5.49
C GLN A 449 35.39 -24.29 -5.14
N ILE A 450 34.19 -24.17 -4.55
CA ILE A 450 33.34 -25.32 -4.24
C ILE A 450 32.94 -26.02 -5.53
N LYS A 451 32.49 -25.29 -6.55
CA LYS A 451 32.14 -25.88 -7.85
C LYS A 451 33.32 -26.62 -8.48
N ASP A 452 34.47 -25.96 -8.58
CA ASP A 452 35.70 -26.52 -9.15
C ASP A 452 36.15 -27.76 -8.36
N PHE A 453 35.92 -27.80 -7.04
CA PHE A 453 36.18 -28.97 -6.19
C PHE A 453 35.21 -30.11 -6.47
N LEU A 454 33.91 -29.83 -6.58
CA LEU A 454 32.87 -30.84 -6.86
C LEU A 454 32.99 -31.44 -8.27
N ASP A 455 33.54 -30.70 -9.22
CA ASP A 455 33.77 -31.17 -10.59
C ASP A 455 35.01 -32.10 -10.71
N LYS A 456 35.84 -32.24 -9.65
CA LYS A 456 37.01 -33.13 -9.64
C LYS A 456 36.63 -34.58 -9.37
N THR A 457 37.41 -35.50 -9.95
CA THR A 457 37.23 -36.95 -9.76
C THR A 457 38.00 -37.51 -8.56
N GLU A 458 38.96 -36.76 -8.02
CA GLU A 458 39.76 -37.15 -6.85
C GLU A 458 39.46 -36.18 -5.70
N GLU A 459 39.18 -36.74 -4.51
CA GLU A 459 38.95 -35.98 -3.29
C GLU A 459 40.28 -35.49 -2.70
N ASP A 460 40.40 -34.19 -2.44
CA ASP A 460 41.58 -33.54 -1.85
C ASP A 460 41.22 -32.93 -0.49
N GLU A 461 41.71 -33.56 0.59
CA GLU A 461 41.42 -33.15 1.97
C GLU A 461 42.03 -31.78 2.32
N GLU A 462 43.18 -31.43 1.74
CA GLU A 462 43.86 -30.15 1.97
C GLU A 462 43.08 -29.00 1.30
N GLU A 463 42.62 -29.22 0.07
CA GLU A 463 41.77 -28.27 -0.64
C GLU A 463 40.41 -28.09 0.06
N ALA A 464 39.80 -29.19 0.53
CA ALA A 464 38.55 -29.13 1.29
C ALA A 464 38.70 -28.35 2.61
N LEU A 465 39.84 -28.48 3.30
CA LEU A 465 40.12 -27.71 4.52
C LEU A 465 40.27 -26.21 4.23
N LEU A 466 40.93 -25.84 3.13
CA LEU A 466 41.05 -24.43 2.70
C LEU A 466 39.69 -23.82 2.30
N ILE A 467 38.81 -24.61 1.67
CA ILE A 467 37.44 -24.20 1.37
C ILE A 467 36.66 -23.99 2.68
N LYS A 468 36.85 -24.86 3.68
CA LYS A 468 36.23 -24.70 5.01
C LYS A 468 36.72 -23.44 5.73
N GLU A 469 38.02 -23.18 5.79
CA GLU A 469 38.56 -21.96 6.40
C GLU A 469 38.02 -20.71 5.71
N SER A 470 37.95 -20.74 4.37
CA SER A 470 37.37 -19.66 3.57
C SER A 470 35.89 -19.45 3.91
N TYR A 471 35.11 -20.54 4.03
CA TYR A 471 33.71 -20.51 4.46
C TYR A 471 33.53 -19.96 5.88
N GLU A 472 34.38 -20.37 6.83
CA GLU A 472 34.32 -19.91 8.22
C GLU A 472 34.72 -18.44 8.37
N SER A 473 35.63 -17.97 7.52
CA SER A 473 36.07 -16.57 7.48
C SER A 473 35.00 -15.61 6.95
N LEU A 474 33.93 -16.13 6.35
CA LEU A 474 32.82 -15.32 5.86
C LEU A 474 32.12 -14.62 7.03
N LYS A 475 31.91 -13.32 6.86
CA LYS A 475 31.21 -12.42 7.77
C LYS A 475 29.93 -11.90 7.11
N TYR A 476 29.14 -11.14 7.86
CA TYR A 476 28.00 -10.38 7.33
C TYR A 476 26.97 -11.24 6.56
N GLY A 477 26.75 -12.49 6.99
CA GLY A 477 25.82 -13.42 6.34
C GLY A 477 26.34 -14.06 5.04
N GLY A 478 27.64 -13.96 4.71
CA GLY A 478 28.21 -14.52 3.48
C GLY A 478 27.96 -16.02 3.28
N LYS A 479 27.77 -16.77 4.37
CA LYS A 479 27.49 -18.21 4.35
C LYS A 479 26.14 -18.56 3.70
N ASP A 480 25.15 -17.67 3.80
CA ASP A 480 23.79 -17.91 3.27
C ASP A 480 23.72 -17.86 1.73
N TYR A 481 24.81 -17.44 1.08
CA TYR A 481 24.93 -17.26 -0.36
C TYR A 481 25.85 -18.26 -1.05
N ILE A 482 26.21 -19.30 -0.32
CA ILE A 482 26.87 -20.44 -0.93
C ILE A 482 25.81 -21.26 -1.65
N THR A 483 25.84 -21.20 -2.98
CA THR A 483 24.84 -21.81 -3.86
C THR A 483 25.20 -23.24 -4.24
N GLU A 484 26.48 -23.57 -4.16
CA GLU A 484 27.00 -24.90 -4.41
C GLU A 484 26.87 -25.78 -3.16
N ASP A 485 26.83 -27.11 -3.31
CA ASP A 485 26.62 -28.03 -2.19
C ASP A 485 27.87 -28.15 -1.31
N TYR A 486 28.06 -27.16 -0.45
CA TYR A 486 29.14 -27.11 0.53
C TYR A 486 29.15 -28.34 1.46
N ASN A 487 28.02 -29.04 1.64
CA ASN A 487 27.99 -30.25 2.47
C ASN A 487 28.83 -31.38 1.87
N GLU A 488 28.95 -31.47 0.55
CA GLU A 488 29.81 -32.46 -0.10
C GLU A 488 31.30 -32.20 0.19
N VAL A 489 31.71 -30.93 0.33
CA VAL A 489 33.07 -30.56 0.76
C VAL A 489 33.33 -31.02 2.20
N LEU A 490 32.35 -30.82 3.09
CA LEU A 490 32.44 -31.22 4.49
C LEU A 490 32.57 -32.75 4.68
N LYS A 491 32.03 -33.55 3.75
CA LYS A 491 32.16 -35.03 3.79
C LYS A 491 33.60 -35.48 3.61
N VAL A 492 34.36 -34.81 2.75
CA VAL A 492 35.76 -35.17 2.43
C VAL A 492 36.67 -35.01 3.66
N ILE A 493 36.42 -33.99 4.49
CA ILE A 493 37.18 -33.73 5.74
C ILE A 493 36.60 -34.47 6.97
N GLY A 494 35.64 -35.39 6.76
CA GLY A 494 35.05 -36.18 7.84
C GLY A 494 34.21 -35.39 8.84
N GLU A 495 33.84 -34.16 8.51
CA GLU A 495 32.99 -33.31 9.34
C GLU A 495 31.55 -33.36 8.82
N GLU A 496 30.82 -34.43 9.13
CA GLU A 496 29.37 -34.32 9.13
C GLU A 496 28.96 -33.16 10.04
N LYS A 497 27.96 -32.38 9.60
CA LYS A 497 27.16 -31.57 10.51
C LYS A 497 26.64 -32.53 11.59
N LYS A 498 27.27 -32.54 12.76
CA LYS A 498 26.72 -33.18 13.97
C LYS A 498 25.47 -32.42 14.38
N ASP A 499 24.36 -32.74 13.73
CA ASP A 499 23.03 -32.51 14.27
C ASP A 499 22.23 -33.81 14.38
N LEU A 500 22.88 -34.96 14.20
CA LEU A 500 22.29 -36.25 14.56
C LEU A 500 22.15 -36.39 16.09
N SER A 501 22.95 -35.67 16.88
CA SER A 501 22.86 -35.70 18.35
C SER A 501 21.54 -35.09 18.85
N PHE A 502 21.06 -33.99 18.27
CA PHE A 502 19.77 -33.39 18.66
C PHE A 502 18.59 -34.32 18.32
N TYR A 503 18.57 -34.91 17.13
CA TYR A 503 17.50 -35.86 16.74
C TYR A 503 17.59 -37.19 17.49
N ILE A 504 18.79 -37.68 17.83
CA ILE A 504 18.98 -38.87 18.68
C ILE A 504 18.56 -38.57 20.12
N TYR A 505 18.94 -37.41 20.69
CA TYR A 505 18.48 -37.00 22.02
C TYR A 505 16.96 -36.78 22.06
N LEU A 506 16.39 -36.13 21.05
CA LEU A 506 14.95 -35.90 20.93
C LEU A 506 14.18 -37.23 20.77
N SER A 507 14.67 -38.16 19.94
CA SER A 507 14.05 -39.49 19.78
C SER A 507 14.21 -40.37 21.03
N LEU A 508 15.33 -40.29 21.76
CA LEU A 508 15.48 -40.95 23.06
C LEU A 508 14.55 -40.35 24.13
N ILE A 509 14.36 -39.03 24.15
CA ILE A 509 13.41 -38.35 25.05
C ILE A 509 11.96 -38.76 24.71
N ILE A 510 11.58 -38.75 23.43
CA ILE A 510 10.25 -39.18 22.97
C ILE A 510 10.02 -40.67 23.31
N ALA A 511 11.02 -41.54 23.12
CA ALA A 511 10.93 -42.95 23.49
C ALA A 511 10.79 -43.14 25.01
N PHE A 512 11.49 -42.36 25.83
CA PHE A 512 11.40 -42.40 27.29
C PHE A 512 10.04 -41.90 27.81
N ILE A 513 9.51 -40.84 27.20
CA ILE A 513 8.14 -40.35 27.47
C ILE A 513 7.11 -41.42 27.05
N GLY A 514 7.26 -42.04 25.88
CA GLY A 514 6.39 -43.14 25.43
C GLY A 514 6.39 -44.35 26.38
N LEU A 515 7.57 -44.76 26.85
CA LEU A 515 7.74 -45.89 27.79
C LEU A 515 7.11 -45.59 29.16
N THR A 516 7.33 -44.40 29.71
CA THR A 516 6.75 -43.99 30.99
C THR A 516 5.23 -43.86 30.91
N THR A 517 4.70 -43.31 29.81
CA THR A 517 3.24 -43.20 29.59
C THR A 517 2.58 -44.57 29.47
N THR A 518 3.24 -45.52 28.77
CA THR A 518 2.76 -46.90 28.63
C THR A 518 2.82 -47.65 29.98
N LEU A 519 3.88 -47.46 30.77
CA LEU A 519 4.01 -48.06 32.10
C LEU A 519 2.93 -47.52 33.06
N VAL A 520 2.66 -46.22 33.02
CA VAL A 520 1.59 -45.57 33.80
C VAL A 520 0.22 -46.11 33.37
N PHE A 521 -0.05 -46.27 32.07
CA PHE A 521 -1.28 -46.89 31.58
C PHE A 521 -1.42 -48.36 32.03
N VAL A 522 -0.35 -49.14 31.99
CA VAL A 522 -0.35 -50.54 32.48
C VAL A 522 -0.59 -50.60 33.99
N ILE A 523 0.02 -49.70 34.77
CA ILE A 523 -0.20 -49.60 36.22
C ILE A 523 -1.63 -49.16 36.55
N ILE A 524 -2.19 -48.18 35.83
CA ILE A 524 -3.58 -47.73 35.98
C ILE A 524 -4.54 -48.87 35.59
N LYS A 525 -4.28 -49.60 34.50
CA LYS A 525 -5.11 -50.74 34.05
C LYS A 525 -5.03 -51.92 35.02
N ARG A 526 -3.84 -52.24 35.57
CA ARG A 526 -3.66 -53.23 36.65
C ARG A 526 -4.32 -52.82 37.96
N ARG A 527 -4.33 -51.53 38.32
CA ARG A 527 -5.04 -51.02 39.52
C ARG A 527 -6.56 -51.02 39.34
N ARG A 528 -7.09 -50.76 38.13
CA ARG A 528 -8.52 -50.91 37.82
C ARG A 528 -8.96 -52.37 37.80
N ALA A 529 -8.13 -53.29 37.29
CA ALA A 529 -8.41 -54.73 37.31
C ALA A 529 -8.31 -55.40 38.69
N LYS A 530 -7.79 -54.70 39.71
CA LYS A 530 -7.80 -55.13 41.12
C LYS A 530 -8.90 -54.47 41.96
N ARG A 531 -9.71 -53.57 41.38
CA ARG A 531 -10.84 -52.87 42.02
C ARG A 531 -12.21 -53.23 41.42
N LEU A 532 -12.22 -54.09 40.40
CA LEU A 532 -13.34 -54.93 39.97
C LEU A 532 -13.07 -56.33 40.50
#